data_AF-A0A7C8AZ45-F1
#
_entry.id   AF-A0A7C8AZ45-F1
#
_cell.length_a   1.000
_cell.length_b   1.000
_cell.length_c   1.000
_cell.angle_alpha   90.00
_cell.angle_beta   90.00
_cell.angle_gamma   90.00
#
_symmetry.space_group_name_H-M   'P 1'
#
loop_
_entity.id
_entity.type
_entity.pdbx_description
1 polymer ?
#
loop_
_entity_poly.entity_id
_entity_poly.type
_entity_poly.pdbx_seq_one_letter_code
_entity_poly.pdbx_strand_id
1 'polypeptide(L)'
;MVGLAAVVGLLVFSSLCFGEEAYDEDTYGPKAPIVWEKPVKGVVFSHKTHTMDSGLSCDSCHDKIFEMAAGTAEQNADFTMASLYKGKYCGACHDGQMAFASNTRCASCHVGVKGYNRLTGVAPQGKAGKH
;
A
#
# COMPACT_ATOMS: atom_id res chain seq x y z
N MET A 1 58.12 -23.81 22.51
CA MET A 1 57.61 -25.20 22.62
C MET A 1 56.99 -25.27 24.01
N VAL A 2 55.68 -25.20 24.24
CA VAL A 2 54.50 -25.97 23.79
C VAL A 2 53.31 -25.01 24.07
N GLY A 3 52.25 -24.78 23.31
CA GLY A 3 51.48 -25.58 22.37
C GLY A 3 49.99 -25.31 22.72
N LEU A 4 49.21 -24.86 21.72
CA LEU A 4 47.75 -24.85 21.62
C LEU A 4 46.87 -24.45 22.83
N ALA A 5 46.18 -23.31 22.68
CA ALA A 5 44.77 -23.21 23.07
C ALA A 5 44.02 -22.41 22.00
N ALA A 6 43.42 -23.14 21.07
CA ALA A 6 42.44 -22.61 20.13
C ALA A 6 41.19 -22.19 20.93
N VAL A 7 40.96 -20.89 21.08
CA VAL A 7 39.66 -20.41 21.56
C VAL A 7 38.73 -20.36 20.35
N VAL A 8 37.95 -21.43 20.31
CA VAL A 8 36.81 -21.70 19.44
C VAL A 8 35.98 -20.44 19.20
N GLY A 9 35.64 -20.22 17.92
CA GLY A 9 34.78 -19.15 17.49
C GLY A 9 33.45 -19.14 18.25
N LEU A 10 33.14 -17.99 18.85
CA LEU A 10 31.77 -17.65 19.19
C LEU A 10 31.24 -16.82 18.02
N LEU A 11 30.94 -17.51 16.91
CA LEU A 11 29.94 -17.03 15.98
C LEU A 11 28.62 -17.02 16.74
N VAL A 12 28.38 -15.93 17.48
CA VAL A 12 27.04 -15.54 17.89
C VAL A 12 26.32 -15.12 16.61
N PHE A 13 25.97 -16.12 15.78
CA PHE A 13 24.71 -16.08 15.04
C PHE A 13 23.63 -16.09 16.12
N SER A 14 23.50 -14.96 16.83
CA SER A 14 22.27 -14.62 17.50
C SER A 14 21.26 -14.75 16.40
N SER A 15 20.48 -15.82 16.50
CA SER A 15 19.24 -15.98 15.79
C SER A 15 18.44 -14.73 16.11
N LEU A 16 18.65 -13.69 15.33
CA LEU A 16 17.56 -12.89 14.83
C LEU A 16 16.74 -13.87 13.98
N CYS A 17 16.04 -14.77 14.67
CA CYS A 17 14.65 -14.99 14.37
C CYS A 17 14.05 -13.58 14.42
N PHE A 18 14.19 -12.85 13.31
CA PHE A 18 13.24 -11.83 12.93
C PHE A 18 11.93 -12.62 12.88
N GLY A 19 11.25 -12.69 14.03
CA GLY A 19 9.86 -13.05 14.06
C GLY A 19 9.23 -12.03 13.14
N GLU A 20 8.80 -12.47 11.97
CA GLU A 20 7.97 -11.68 11.10
C GLU A 20 6.78 -11.28 11.98
N GLU A 21 6.74 -10.01 12.42
CA GLU A 21 5.62 -9.50 13.20
C GLU A 21 4.37 -9.80 12.38
N ALA A 22 3.53 -10.67 12.95
CA ALA A 22 2.29 -11.05 12.31
C ALA A 22 1.46 -9.79 12.07
N TYR A 23 0.92 -9.64 10.86
CA TYR A 23 0.11 -8.49 10.52
C TYR A 23 -1.14 -8.44 11.41
N ASP A 24 -1.23 -7.39 12.22
CA ASP A 24 -2.37 -7.09 13.07
C ASP A 24 -3.29 -6.04 12.41
N GLU A 25 -4.54 -6.43 12.12
CA GLU A 25 -5.52 -5.56 11.48
C GLU A 25 -5.99 -4.41 12.39
N ASP A 26 -5.92 -4.58 13.71
CA ASP A 26 -6.30 -3.51 14.66
C ASP A 26 -5.24 -2.41 14.70
N THR A 27 -3.97 -2.78 14.57
CA THR A 27 -2.84 -1.83 14.53
C THR A 27 -2.65 -1.20 13.16
N TYR A 28 -2.73 -2.00 12.09
CA TYR A 28 -2.34 -1.56 10.74
C TYR A 28 -3.52 -1.32 9.80
N GLY A 29 -4.75 -1.63 10.21
CA GLY A 29 -5.94 -1.55 9.37
C GLY A 29 -6.16 -2.79 8.49
N PRO A 30 -7.21 -2.81 7.67
CA PRO A 30 -7.58 -3.97 6.86
C PRO A 30 -6.43 -4.47 5.98
N LYS A 31 -6.17 -5.79 6.00
CA LYS A 31 -5.12 -6.41 5.19
C LYS A 31 -5.44 -6.41 3.70
N ALA A 32 -6.72 -6.56 3.36
CA ALA A 32 -7.18 -6.53 1.98
C ALA A 32 -7.05 -5.11 1.40
N PRO A 33 -6.56 -4.94 0.16
CA PRO A 33 -6.47 -3.63 -0.45
C PRO A 33 -7.86 -3.07 -0.73
N ILE A 34 -8.01 -1.75 -0.57
CA ILE A 34 -9.17 -1.03 -1.08
C ILE A 34 -8.99 -0.90 -2.59
N VAL A 35 -10.05 -1.21 -3.35
CA VAL A 35 -10.08 -1.06 -4.80
C VAL A 35 -11.22 -0.13 -5.16
N TRP A 36 -10.91 1.06 -5.67
CA TRP A 36 -11.91 1.99 -6.17
C TRP A 36 -12.35 1.63 -7.59
N GLU A 37 -13.64 1.81 -7.83
CA GLU A 37 -14.30 1.57 -9.11
C GLU A 37 -14.62 2.87 -9.85
N LYS A 38 -14.74 3.98 -9.11
CA LYS A 38 -15.06 5.31 -9.64
C LYS A 38 -14.04 6.36 -9.20
N PRO A 39 -13.77 7.39 -10.02
CA PRO A 39 -14.30 7.60 -11.38
C PRO A 39 -13.68 6.68 -12.44
N VAL A 40 -12.60 5.98 -12.11
CA VAL A 40 -11.95 5.00 -12.99
C VAL A 40 -11.75 3.68 -12.25
N LYS A 41 -11.97 2.57 -12.94
CA LYS A 41 -11.89 1.24 -12.33
C LYS A 41 -10.46 0.77 -12.15
N GLY A 42 -10.16 0.23 -10.96
CA GLY A 42 -8.88 -0.39 -10.67
C GLY A 42 -7.85 0.62 -10.17
N VAL A 43 -8.25 1.46 -9.21
CA VAL A 43 -7.31 2.21 -8.36
C VAL A 43 -7.17 1.45 -7.06
N VAL A 44 -5.95 1.24 -6.57
CA VAL A 44 -5.70 0.42 -5.38
C VAL A 44 -5.07 1.22 -4.25
N PHE A 45 -5.41 0.86 -3.02
CA PHE A 45 -4.78 1.36 -1.80
C PHE A 45 -4.53 0.23 -0.81
N SER A 46 -3.39 0.30 -0.14
CA SER A 46 -2.89 -0.69 0.79
C SER A 46 -2.68 -0.03 2.15
N HIS A 47 -3.43 -0.45 3.17
CA HIS A 47 -3.20 0.03 4.53
C HIS A 47 -1.79 -0.34 4.99
N LYS A 48 -1.38 -1.62 4.84
CA LYS A 48 -0.03 -2.09 5.17
C LYS A 48 1.07 -1.14 4.69
N THR A 49 0.98 -0.66 3.44
CA THR A 49 2.01 0.23 2.89
C THR A 49 2.05 1.59 3.57
N HIS A 50 0.90 2.11 3.99
CA HIS A 50 0.80 3.43 4.63
C HIS A 50 1.04 3.34 6.14
N THR A 51 0.54 2.30 6.81
CA THR A 51 0.64 2.13 8.26
C THR A 51 1.89 1.36 8.65
N MET A 52 1.98 0.07 8.32
CA MET A 52 3.11 -0.79 8.70
C MET A 52 4.43 -0.35 8.05
N ASP A 53 4.43 -0.13 6.73
CA ASP A 53 5.67 0.12 5.99
C ASP A 53 6.11 1.60 6.07
N SER A 54 5.17 2.54 6.16
CA SER A 54 5.46 3.99 6.21
C SER A 54 5.24 4.64 7.59
N GLY A 55 4.75 3.89 8.58
CA GLY A 55 4.60 4.36 9.96
C GLY A 55 3.48 5.36 10.20
N LEU A 56 2.52 5.51 9.29
CA LEU A 56 1.40 6.45 9.49
C LEU A 56 0.39 5.87 10.48
N SER A 57 -0.10 6.74 11.36
CA SER A 57 -1.17 6.42 12.31
C SER A 57 -2.55 6.54 11.65
N CYS A 58 -3.57 5.89 12.23
CA CYS A 58 -4.93 5.90 11.70
C CYS A 58 -5.50 7.32 11.54
N ASP A 59 -5.19 8.22 12.49
CA ASP A 59 -5.63 9.62 12.51
C ASP A 59 -4.93 10.53 11.49
N SER A 60 -3.84 10.03 10.88
CA SER A 60 -3.20 10.71 9.75
C SER A 60 -4.11 10.74 8.51
N CYS A 61 -5.07 9.81 8.41
CA CYS A 61 -6.03 9.74 7.31
C CYS A 61 -7.48 9.91 7.79
N HIS A 62 -7.83 9.32 8.93
CA HIS A 62 -9.22 9.25 9.40
C HIS A 62 -9.51 10.25 10.53
N ASP A 63 -10.68 10.85 10.57
CA ASP A 63 -11.72 10.93 9.53
C ASP A 63 -11.54 12.14 8.59
N LYS A 64 -10.41 12.87 8.75
CA LYS A 64 -10.16 14.15 8.09
C LYS A 64 -10.03 14.07 6.57
N ILE A 65 -9.33 13.05 6.06
CA ILE A 65 -9.06 12.88 4.62
C ILE A 65 -9.99 11.83 4.03
N PHE A 66 -10.21 10.74 4.76
CA PHE A 66 -11.10 9.65 4.38
C PHE A 66 -11.96 9.25 5.57
N GLU A 67 -13.21 8.88 5.32
CA GLU A 67 -14.03 8.19 6.31
C GLU A 67 -13.54 6.75 6.52
N MET A 68 -13.79 6.16 7.69
CA MET A 68 -13.50 4.75 7.97
C MET A 68 -14.53 3.80 7.30
N ALA A 69 -14.85 4.08 6.03
CA ALA A 69 -15.79 3.34 5.21
C ALA A 69 -15.28 3.31 3.75
N ALA A 70 -14.92 2.12 3.28
CA ALA A 70 -14.49 1.95 1.89
C ALA A 70 -15.61 2.32 0.92
N GLY A 71 -15.27 2.98 -0.18
CA GLY A 71 -16.23 3.39 -1.20
C GLY A 71 -16.95 4.71 -0.93
N THR A 72 -16.79 5.36 0.24
CA THR A 72 -17.42 6.68 0.46
C THR A 72 -16.79 7.76 -0.41
N ALA A 73 -15.45 7.83 -0.46
CA ALA A 73 -14.77 8.87 -1.22
C ALA A 73 -15.13 8.86 -2.71
N GLU A 74 -15.33 7.69 -3.33
CA GLU A 74 -15.68 7.60 -4.75
C GLU A 74 -17.13 8.01 -5.09
N GLN A 75 -17.95 8.28 -4.08
CA GLN A 75 -19.27 8.88 -4.25
C GLN A 75 -19.19 10.41 -4.37
N ASN A 76 -18.08 11.02 -3.93
CA ASN A 76 -17.91 12.46 -4.00
C ASN A 76 -17.55 12.89 -5.43
N ALA A 77 -18.28 13.89 -5.94
CA ALA A 77 -18.04 14.43 -7.27
C ALA A 77 -16.64 15.05 -7.44
N ASP A 78 -15.98 15.44 -6.34
CA ASP A 78 -14.64 16.00 -6.35
C ASP A 78 -13.53 14.95 -6.13
N PHE A 79 -13.83 13.65 -6.05
CA PHE A 79 -12.83 12.58 -6.00
C PHE A 79 -12.19 12.36 -7.38
N THR A 80 -11.33 13.30 -7.76
CA THR A 80 -10.70 13.39 -9.08
C THR A 80 -9.23 13.76 -8.94
N MET A 81 -8.41 13.43 -9.94
CA MET A 81 -6.99 13.83 -9.97
C MET A 81 -6.80 15.34 -9.82
N ALA A 82 -7.72 16.16 -10.34
CA ALA A 82 -7.67 17.61 -10.21
C ALA A 82 -7.77 18.08 -8.75
N SER A 83 -8.53 17.37 -7.91
CA SER A 83 -8.60 17.62 -6.48
C SER A 83 -7.36 17.11 -5.75
N LEU A 84 -6.80 15.98 -6.17
CA LEU A 84 -5.52 15.48 -5.64
C LEU A 84 -4.42 16.51 -5.84
N TYR A 85 -4.34 17.15 -7.01
CA TYR A 85 -3.35 18.21 -7.27
C TYR A 85 -3.56 19.47 -6.42
N LYS A 86 -4.71 19.61 -5.76
CA LYS A 86 -5.03 20.68 -4.83
C LYS A 86 -4.85 20.25 -3.35
N GLY A 87 -4.19 19.13 -3.11
CA GLY A 87 -3.90 18.63 -1.76
C GLY A 87 -5.05 17.86 -1.10
N LYS A 88 -6.07 17.44 -1.85
CA LYS A 88 -7.16 16.61 -1.31
C LYS A 88 -6.86 15.12 -1.47
N TYR A 89 -7.54 14.29 -0.68
CA TYR A 89 -7.49 12.82 -0.80
C TYR A 89 -6.05 12.30 -0.78
N CYS A 90 -5.66 11.45 -1.74
CA CYS A 90 -4.31 10.93 -1.85
C CYS A 90 -3.25 12.05 -2.00
N GLY A 91 -3.64 13.16 -2.63
CA GLY A 91 -2.76 14.31 -2.87
C GLY A 91 -2.42 15.13 -1.64
N ALA A 92 -3.06 14.87 -0.48
CA ALA A 92 -2.67 15.47 0.79
C ALA A 92 -1.23 15.08 1.20
N CYS A 93 -0.77 13.90 0.76
CA CYS A 93 0.59 13.40 1.01
C CYS A 93 1.35 13.12 -0.30
N HIS A 94 0.67 12.68 -1.37
CA HIS A 94 1.25 12.48 -2.70
C HIS A 94 1.38 13.81 -3.47
N ASP A 95 2.09 14.76 -2.86
CA ASP A 95 2.29 16.13 -3.31
C ASP A 95 3.66 16.37 -3.97
N GLY A 96 4.56 15.39 -3.89
CA GLY A 96 5.94 15.49 -4.39
C GLY A 96 6.97 15.86 -3.32
N GLN A 97 6.54 16.12 -2.08
CA GLN A 97 7.40 16.42 -0.94
C GLN A 97 7.35 15.31 0.10
N MET A 98 6.16 14.95 0.58
CA MET A 98 5.99 13.88 1.58
C MET A 98 6.06 12.51 0.92
N ALA A 99 5.40 12.36 -0.23
CA ALA A 99 5.48 11.17 -1.07
C ALA A 99 5.59 11.57 -2.55
N PHE A 100 5.76 10.60 -3.44
CA PHE A 100 5.79 10.89 -4.87
C PHE A 100 4.53 11.63 -5.31
N ALA A 101 4.68 12.62 -6.20
CA ALA A 101 3.56 13.44 -6.66
C ALA A 101 2.56 12.60 -7.45
N SER A 102 1.26 12.80 -7.18
CA SER A 102 0.15 12.04 -7.78
C SER A 102 0.11 12.10 -9.31
N ASN A 103 0.76 13.09 -9.94
CA ASN A 103 0.83 13.27 -11.39
C ASN A 103 2.05 12.61 -12.07
N THR A 104 2.92 11.91 -11.33
CA THR A 104 4.19 11.38 -11.88
C THR A 104 4.20 9.86 -12.07
N ARG A 105 3.47 9.11 -11.24
CA ARG A 105 3.54 7.63 -11.18
C ARG A 105 2.14 7.00 -11.26
N CYS A 106 1.43 7.25 -12.35
CA CYS A 106 0.03 6.83 -12.52
C CYS A 106 -0.19 5.32 -12.24
N ALA A 107 0.71 4.47 -12.74
CA ALA A 107 0.61 3.01 -12.60
C ALA A 107 0.86 2.49 -11.17
N SER A 108 1.32 3.33 -10.25
CA SER A 108 1.47 2.95 -8.83
C SER A 108 0.12 2.79 -8.13
N CYS A 109 -0.91 3.50 -8.59
CA CYS A 109 -2.27 3.39 -8.04
C CYS A 109 -3.24 2.82 -9.08
N HIS A 110 -3.14 3.23 -10.34
CA HIS A 110 -4.03 2.82 -11.42
C HIS A 110 -3.54 1.52 -12.07
N VAL A 111 -4.03 0.38 -11.58
CA VAL A 111 -3.64 -0.96 -12.07
C VAL A 111 -4.45 -1.40 -13.30
N GLY A 112 -5.47 -0.62 -13.67
CA GLY A 112 -6.35 -0.87 -14.80
C GLY A 112 -7.16 -2.17 -14.67
N VAL A 113 -7.89 -2.53 -15.72
CA VAL A 113 -8.79 -3.70 -15.72
C VAL A 113 -8.04 -5.01 -15.50
N LYS A 114 -6.84 -5.17 -16.09
CA LYS A 114 -6.02 -6.39 -15.90
C LYS A 114 -5.55 -6.56 -14.46
N GLY A 115 -5.07 -5.48 -13.83
CA GLY A 115 -4.66 -5.50 -12.43
C GLY A 115 -5.85 -5.74 -11.50
N TYR A 116 -6.98 -5.05 -11.75
CA TYR A 116 -8.23 -5.26 -11.04
C TYR A 116 -8.67 -6.73 -11.07
N ASN A 117 -8.69 -7.35 -12.25
CA ASN A 117 -9.09 -8.74 -12.44
C ASN A 117 -8.17 -9.72 -11.67
N ARG A 118 -6.87 -9.44 -11.63
CA ARG A 118 -5.92 -10.23 -10.84
C ARG A 118 -6.18 -10.12 -9.34
N LEU A 119 -6.50 -8.92 -8.86
CA LEU A 119 -6.74 -8.67 -7.43
C LEU A 119 -8.08 -9.20 -6.94
N THR A 120 -9.10 -9.15 -7.79
CA THR A 120 -10.48 -9.55 -7.43
C THR A 120 -10.84 -10.98 -7.82
N GLY A 121 -9.95 -11.69 -8.52
CA GLY A 121 -10.22 -13.04 -9.02
C GLY A 121 -11.26 -13.10 -10.14
N VAL A 122 -11.70 -11.94 -10.67
CA VAL A 122 -12.60 -11.87 -11.82
C VAL A 122 -11.80 -12.26 -13.06
N ALA A 123 -12.17 -13.36 -13.71
CA ALA A 123 -11.54 -13.78 -14.96
C ALA A 123 -11.62 -12.64 -16.01
N PRO A 124 -10.56 -12.39 -16.80
CA PRO A 124 -10.59 -11.33 -17.81
C PRO A 124 -11.72 -11.57 -18.80
N GLN A 125 -12.70 -10.66 -18.79
CA GLN A 125 -13.79 -10.59 -19.76
C GLN A 125 -13.20 -10.12 -21.10
N GLY A 126 -12.63 -11.03 -21.88
CA GLY A 126 -12.06 -10.71 -23.19
C GLY A 126 -11.12 -11.78 -23.70
N LYS A 127 -11.40 -12.26 -24.93
CA LYS A 127 -10.75 -13.43 -25.53
C LYS A 127 -9.23 -13.35 -25.48
N ALA A 128 -8.61 -14.47 -25.12
CA ALA A 128 -7.18 -14.70 -25.26
C ALA A 128 -6.76 -14.47 -26.72
N GLY A 129 -6.21 -13.29 -27.00
CA GLY A 129 -5.51 -13.03 -28.24
C GLY A 129 -4.20 -13.79 -28.22
N LYS A 130 -4.05 -14.75 -29.14
CA LYS A 130 -2.76 -15.36 -29.47
C LYS A 130 -1.86 -14.27 -30.06
N HIS A 131 -0.71 -14.04 -29.43
CA HIS A 131 0.48 -13.53 -30.11
C HIS A 131 1.55 -14.61 -30.00
#